data_AF-A0A7M1USZ4-F1
#
_entry.id   AF-A0A7M1USZ4-F1
#
_cell.length_a   1.000
_cell.length_b   1.000
_cell.length_c   1.000
_cell.angle_alpha   90.00
_cell.angle_beta   90.00
_cell.angle_gamma   90.00
#
_symmetry.space_group_name_H-M   'P 1'
#
loop_
_entity.id
_entity.type
_entity.pdbx_description
1 polymer ?
#
loop_
_entity_poly.entity_id
_entity_poly.type
_entity_poly.pdbx_seq_one_letter_code
_entity_poly.pdbx_strand_id
1 'polypeptide(L)'
;MWIYEELYSCPKTVLIGKAFVGKHPGLLTLSIGNYRANLLRKGSEWFLYHNIPVELNPDETVNACLQIAKGLLHEQKGLEKVIATSMFYGGLTFFIEQGTEHILLNMEPVNRDVFRFYINPKGEKTVKESGFEQLSLFMLSMREGLKDLMLESCAEIGRRSSGSCIIPTSVGELIVSTEEITRKELMRVVPDNAPLRHVVKV
;
A
#
# COMPACT_ATOMS: atom_id res chain seq x y z
N MET A 1 25.49 3.80 18.10
CA MET A 1 26.45 3.48 17.03
C MET A 1 25.83 2.37 16.20
N TRP A 2 25.73 2.54 14.88
CA TRP A 2 25.13 1.55 13.98
C TRP A 2 26.12 0.40 13.73
N ILE A 3 25.66 -0.85 13.85
CA ILE A 3 26.52 -2.06 13.78
C ILE A 3 26.12 -3.03 12.67
N TYR A 4 25.13 -2.68 11.86
CA TYR A 4 24.62 -3.53 10.78
C TYR A 4 25.20 -3.08 9.44
N GLU A 5 25.37 -3.99 8.50
CA GLU A 5 25.87 -3.69 7.15
C GLU A 5 24.74 -3.29 6.21
N GLU A 6 23.55 -3.84 6.43
CA GLU A 6 22.38 -3.63 5.57
C GLU A 6 21.11 -3.49 6.39
N LEU A 7 20.23 -2.60 5.93
CA LEU A 7 18.85 -2.47 6.38
C LEU A 7 17.90 -2.52 5.18
N TYR A 8 17.02 -3.51 5.19
CA TYR A 8 15.85 -3.56 4.33
C TYR A 8 14.63 -3.18 5.17
N SER A 9 13.98 -2.08 4.82
CA SER A 9 12.83 -1.56 5.56
C SER A 9 11.59 -1.52 4.68
N CYS A 10 10.79 -2.58 4.74
CA CYS A 10 9.68 -2.86 3.85
C CYS A 10 8.35 -2.41 4.47
N PRO A 11 7.57 -1.53 3.81
CA PRO A 11 6.25 -1.12 4.29
C PRO A 11 5.23 -2.26 4.17
N LYS A 12 4.16 -2.20 4.96
CA LYS A 12 2.95 -2.97 4.65
C LYS A 12 2.29 -2.36 3.41
N THR A 13 2.09 -3.17 2.39
CA THR A 13 1.28 -2.81 1.21
C THR A 13 -0.16 -3.30 1.39
N VAL A 14 -1.12 -2.47 1.03
CA VAL A 14 -2.54 -2.80 0.98
C VAL A 14 -3.05 -2.70 -0.45
N LEU A 15 -3.79 -3.72 -0.92
CA LEU A 15 -4.47 -3.66 -2.21
C LEU A 15 -5.80 -2.94 -2.04
N ILE A 16 -5.98 -1.85 -2.76
CA ILE A 16 -7.17 -1.00 -2.66
C ILE A 16 -8.17 -1.33 -3.75
N GLY A 17 -7.72 -1.59 -4.97
CA GLY A 17 -8.61 -1.77 -6.11
C GLY A 17 -8.00 -2.55 -7.25
N LYS A 18 -8.90 -3.07 -8.09
CA LYS A 18 -8.61 -3.71 -9.37
C LYS A 18 -9.23 -2.90 -10.50
N ALA A 19 -8.61 -2.89 -11.67
CA ALA A 19 -9.19 -2.32 -12.88
C ALA A 19 -8.58 -2.98 -14.12
N PHE A 20 -9.15 -2.67 -15.29
CA PHE A 20 -8.55 -3.00 -16.57
C PHE A 20 -8.11 -1.73 -17.29
N VAL A 21 -6.91 -1.75 -17.86
CA VAL A 21 -6.39 -0.73 -18.79
C VAL A 21 -6.31 -1.37 -20.17
N GLY A 22 -7.34 -1.14 -20.99
CA GLY A 22 -7.55 -1.94 -22.19
C GLY A 22 -7.75 -3.43 -21.84
N LYS A 23 -6.84 -4.30 -22.29
CA LYS A 23 -6.86 -5.74 -21.98
C LYS A 23 -5.99 -6.15 -20.79
N HIS A 24 -5.35 -5.19 -20.13
CA HIS A 24 -4.37 -5.45 -19.09
C HIS A 24 -5.03 -5.34 -17.71
N PRO A 25 -5.05 -6.41 -16.91
CA PRO A 25 -5.41 -6.32 -15.50
C PRO A 25 -4.51 -5.33 -14.78
N GLY A 26 -5.06 -4.61 -13.81
CA GLY A 26 -4.32 -3.63 -13.03
C GLY A 26 -4.71 -3.64 -11.56
N LEU A 27 -3.75 -3.27 -10.72
CA LEU A 27 -3.87 -3.26 -9.27
C LEU A 27 -3.45 -1.90 -8.72
N LEU A 28 -4.34 -1.30 -7.93
CA LEU A 28 -4.05 -0.13 -7.12
C LEU A 28 -3.63 -0.58 -5.72
N THR A 29 -2.47 -0.11 -5.28
CA THR A 29 -1.95 -0.40 -3.95
C THR A 29 -1.60 0.87 -3.18
N LEU A 30 -1.56 0.76 -1.85
CA LEU A 30 -1.10 1.80 -0.93
C LEU A 30 -0.04 1.23 -0.01
N SER A 31 1.12 1.87 0.00
CA SER A 31 2.20 1.56 0.94
C SER A 31 2.00 2.32 2.26
N ILE A 32 2.03 1.60 3.38
CA ILE A 32 1.83 2.14 4.73
C ILE A 32 3.18 2.33 5.43
N GLY A 33 3.47 3.56 5.83
CA GLY A 33 4.78 3.96 6.35
C GLY A 33 5.00 3.64 7.83
N ASN A 34 3.94 3.60 8.63
CA ASN A 34 4.04 3.36 10.08
C ASN A 34 4.00 1.87 10.46
N TYR A 35 3.77 0.96 9.52
CA TYR A 35 3.83 -0.50 9.74
C TYR A 35 4.81 -1.12 8.75
N ARG A 36 5.90 -1.70 9.28
CA ARG A 36 7.04 -2.14 8.49
C ARG A 36 7.64 -3.45 9.01
N ALA A 37 8.23 -4.20 8.09
CA ALA A 37 9.20 -5.25 8.39
C ALA A 37 10.60 -4.71 8.13
N ASN A 38 11.52 -4.96 9.06
CA ASN A 38 12.92 -4.57 8.97
C ASN A 38 13.78 -5.81 9.04
N LEU A 39 14.64 -5.99 8.03
CA LEU A 39 15.68 -7.00 8.02
C LEU A 39 17.03 -6.30 8.15
N LEU A 40 17.79 -6.73 9.15
CA LEU A 40 19.10 -6.20 9.48
C LEU A 40 20.14 -7.29 9.26
N ARG A 41 21.23 -6.98 8.55
CA ARG A 41 22.35 -7.92 8.35
C ARG A 41 23.57 -7.51 9.18
N LYS A 42 24.17 -8.47 9.89
CA LYS A 42 25.46 -8.31 10.58
C LYS A 42 26.33 -9.53 10.28
N GLY A 43 27.35 -9.39 9.45
CA GLY A 43 28.07 -10.54 8.90
C GLY A 43 27.13 -11.49 8.16
N SER A 44 27.11 -12.76 8.58
CA SER A 44 26.21 -13.80 8.04
C SER A 44 24.85 -13.87 8.73
N GLU A 45 24.65 -13.14 9.82
CA GLU A 45 23.42 -13.19 10.61
C GLU A 45 22.39 -12.18 10.10
N TRP A 46 21.14 -12.63 10.04
CA TRP A 46 19.97 -11.83 9.69
C TRP A 46 19.04 -11.72 10.89
N PHE A 47 18.59 -10.50 11.17
CA PHE A 47 17.63 -10.20 12.23
C PHE A 47 16.37 -9.61 11.63
N LEU A 48 15.21 -10.15 12.01
CA LEU A 48 13.90 -9.68 11.59
C LEU A 48 13.19 -8.98 12.74
N TYR A 49 12.72 -7.77 12.50
CA TYR A 49 11.86 -7.02 13.40
C TYR A 49 10.70 -6.41 12.62
N HIS A 50 9.46 -6.56 13.10
CA HIS A 50 8.32 -5.86 12.51
C HIS A 50 7.41 -5.29 13.59
N ASN A 51 6.71 -4.22 13.24
CA ASN A 51 5.65 -3.62 14.06
C ASN A 51 4.27 -3.74 13.40
N ILE A 52 4.15 -4.56 12.34
CA ILE A 52 2.90 -4.84 11.64
C ILE A 52 2.00 -5.71 12.54
N PRO A 53 0.79 -5.26 12.88
CA PRO A 53 -0.13 -6.05 13.70
C PRO A 53 -0.65 -7.28 12.96
N VAL A 54 -1.00 -8.32 13.72
CA VAL A 54 -1.43 -9.63 13.18
C VAL A 54 -2.65 -9.48 12.27
N GLU A 55 -3.54 -8.55 12.60
CA GLU A 55 -4.74 -8.23 11.84
C GLU A 55 -4.47 -7.78 10.40
N LEU A 56 -3.28 -7.21 10.14
CA LEU A 56 -2.85 -6.77 8.81
C LEU A 56 -2.05 -7.83 8.06
N ASN A 57 -1.96 -9.07 8.57
CA ASN A 57 -1.19 -10.16 7.97
C ASN A 57 0.30 -9.77 7.73
N PRO A 58 1.15 -9.81 8.77
CA PRO A 58 2.56 -9.46 8.67
C PRO A 58 3.35 -10.41 7.74
N ASP A 59 2.96 -11.68 7.66
CA ASP A 59 3.70 -12.74 6.95
C ASP A 59 3.94 -12.38 5.48
N GLU A 60 2.93 -11.84 4.81
CA GLU A 60 3.03 -11.40 3.42
C GLU A 60 4.13 -10.34 3.22
N THR A 61 4.20 -9.36 4.12
CA THR A 61 5.19 -8.28 4.07
C THR A 61 6.57 -8.78 4.47
N VAL A 62 6.66 -9.63 5.50
CA VAL A 62 7.91 -10.25 5.95
C VAL A 62 8.52 -11.10 4.84
N ASN A 63 7.70 -11.95 4.21
CA ASN A 63 8.14 -12.82 3.12
C ASN A 63 8.63 -12.00 1.93
N ALA A 64 7.86 -11.02 1.46
CA ALA A 64 8.29 -10.13 0.38
C ALA A 64 9.61 -9.40 0.73
N CYS A 65 9.77 -8.94 1.97
CA CYS A 65 11.00 -8.29 2.42
C CYS A 65 12.20 -9.24 2.39
N LEU A 66 12.02 -10.49 2.83
CA LEU A 66 13.06 -11.53 2.80
C LEU A 66 13.46 -11.87 1.36
N GLN A 67 12.50 -11.93 0.43
CA GLN A 67 12.77 -12.19 -0.98
C GLN A 67 13.58 -11.05 -1.61
N ILE A 68 13.25 -9.79 -1.29
CA ILE A 68 14.03 -8.63 -1.71
C ILE A 68 15.46 -8.71 -1.16
N ALA A 69 15.61 -9.02 0.13
CA ALA A 69 16.93 -9.14 0.78
C ALA A 69 17.80 -10.23 0.15
N LYS A 70 17.20 -11.32 -0.33
CA LYS A 70 17.88 -12.42 -1.02
C LYS A 70 18.11 -12.19 -2.52
N GLY A 71 17.60 -11.10 -3.10
CA GLY A 71 17.69 -10.83 -4.55
C GLY A 71 16.77 -11.69 -5.42
N LEU A 72 15.73 -12.30 -4.83
CA LEU A 72 14.84 -13.28 -5.47
C LEU A 72 13.55 -12.63 -6.04
N LEU A 73 13.54 -11.32 -6.24
CA LEU A 73 12.38 -10.57 -6.75
C LEU A 73 11.92 -11.08 -8.13
N HIS A 74 12.87 -11.50 -8.97
CA HIS A 74 12.62 -12.00 -10.32
C HIS A 74 11.89 -13.36 -10.34
N GLU A 75 11.91 -14.10 -9.23
CA GLU A 75 11.24 -15.40 -9.09
C GLU A 75 9.77 -15.25 -8.68
N GLN A 76 9.38 -14.07 -8.19
CA GLN A 76 8.02 -13.78 -7.73
C GLN A 76 7.05 -13.65 -8.90
N LYS A 77 5.79 -14.06 -8.70
CA LYS A 77 4.72 -13.98 -9.71
C LYS A 77 3.44 -13.41 -9.12
N GLY A 78 2.56 -12.89 -9.98
CA GLY A 78 1.26 -12.39 -9.58
C GLY A 78 1.33 -11.36 -8.45
N LEU A 79 0.47 -11.52 -7.44
CA LEU A 79 0.33 -10.58 -6.34
C LEU A 79 1.62 -10.38 -5.52
N GLU A 80 2.41 -11.44 -5.31
CA GLU A 80 3.65 -11.35 -4.54
C GLU A 80 4.65 -10.38 -5.19
N LYS A 81 4.75 -10.43 -6.53
CA LYS A 81 5.60 -9.51 -7.30
C LYS A 81 5.10 -8.07 -7.20
N VAL A 82 3.78 -7.84 -7.20
CA VAL A 82 3.20 -6.49 -7.02
C VAL A 82 3.52 -5.94 -5.63
N ILE A 83 3.34 -6.75 -4.59
CA ILE A 83 3.62 -6.35 -3.22
C ILE A 83 5.11 -6.02 -3.08
N ALA A 84 5.99 -6.92 -3.48
CA ALA A 84 7.43 -6.69 -3.38
C ALA A 84 7.89 -5.48 -4.23
N THR A 85 7.32 -5.30 -5.42
CA THR A 85 7.63 -4.13 -6.27
C THR A 85 7.11 -2.83 -5.65
N SER A 86 5.91 -2.83 -5.06
CA SER A 86 5.35 -1.65 -4.38
C SER A 86 6.16 -1.19 -3.17
N MET A 87 6.99 -2.06 -2.57
CA MET A 87 7.88 -1.68 -1.48
C MET A 87 8.96 -0.70 -1.91
N PHE A 88 9.26 -0.61 -3.21
CA PHE A 88 10.20 0.38 -3.77
C PHE A 88 9.55 1.73 -4.05
N TYR A 89 8.22 1.81 -4.00
CA TYR A 89 7.45 2.98 -4.38
C TYR A 89 6.57 3.47 -3.21
N GLY A 90 6.25 4.75 -3.23
CA GLY A 90 5.44 5.41 -2.20
C GLY A 90 4.09 5.87 -2.74
N GLY A 91 3.20 6.21 -1.83
CA GLY A 91 1.88 6.73 -2.10
C GLY A 91 0.95 5.64 -2.60
N LEU A 92 0.11 6.05 -3.55
CA LEU A 92 -0.77 5.18 -4.31
C LEU A 92 -0.06 4.77 -5.58
N THR A 93 0.09 3.47 -5.79
CA THR A 93 0.78 2.92 -6.96
C THR A 93 -0.15 2.02 -7.74
N PHE A 94 -0.26 2.30 -9.04
CA PHE A 94 -1.07 1.52 -9.96
C PHE A 94 -0.15 0.71 -10.87
N PHE A 95 -0.28 -0.61 -10.82
CA PHE A 95 0.46 -1.55 -11.66
C PHE A 95 -0.46 -2.15 -12.71
N ILE A 96 0.10 -2.49 -13.88
CA ILE A 96 -0.58 -3.31 -14.89
C ILE A 96 0.17 -4.61 -15.13
N GLU A 97 -0.58 -5.64 -15.49
CA GLU A 97 -0.05 -6.95 -15.86
C GLU A 97 0.16 -7.01 -17.38
N GLN A 98 1.40 -7.27 -17.80
CA GLN A 98 1.77 -7.54 -19.19
C GLN A 98 2.54 -8.86 -19.27
N GLY A 99 1.83 -9.95 -19.54
CA GLY A 99 2.41 -11.29 -19.52
C GLY A 99 2.73 -11.71 -18.07
N THR A 100 4.01 -11.92 -17.77
CA THR A 100 4.50 -12.22 -16.40
C THR A 100 5.03 -10.99 -15.67
N GLU A 101 5.01 -9.83 -16.34
CA GLU A 101 5.53 -8.58 -15.80
C GLU A 101 4.44 -7.73 -15.16
N HIS A 102 4.82 -7.09 -14.05
CA HIS A 102 4.02 -6.08 -13.37
C HIS A 102 4.70 -4.75 -13.58
N ILE A 103 4.08 -3.91 -14.40
CA ILE A 103 4.65 -2.64 -14.82
C ILE A 103 3.99 -1.53 -14.01
N LEU A 104 4.78 -0.70 -13.34
CA LEU A 104 4.28 0.50 -12.69
C LEU A 104 3.76 1.46 -13.77
N LEU A 105 2.46 1.73 -13.75
CA LEU A 105 1.80 2.63 -14.69
C LEU A 105 1.70 4.05 -14.14
N ASN A 106 1.27 4.18 -12.88
CA ASN A 106 1.15 5.48 -12.21
C ASN A 106 1.54 5.37 -10.73
N MET A 107 2.08 6.46 -10.19
CA MET A 107 2.39 6.61 -8.78
C MET A 107 2.07 8.04 -8.34
N GLU A 108 1.23 8.18 -7.32
CA GLU A 108 0.80 9.48 -6.81
C GLU A 108 1.03 9.56 -5.30
N PRO A 109 1.71 10.61 -4.80
CA PRO A 109 1.79 10.84 -3.36
C PRO A 109 0.41 11.21 -2.81
N VAL A 110 0.21 11.01 -1.51
CA VAL A 110 -1.06 11.31 -0.84
C VAL A 110 -0.94 12.59 0.00
N ASN A 111 -1.90 13.50 -0.10
CA ASN A 111 -1.96 14.69 0.74
C ASN A 111 -2.39 14.34 2.16
N ARG A 112 -1.41 14.19 3.07
CA ARG A 112 -1.61 13.81 4.48
C ARG A 112 -2.04 14.96 5.39
N ASP A 113 -2.03 16.19 4.87
CA ASP A 113 -2.51 17.38 5.58
C ASP A 113 -4.04 17.48 5.46
N VAL A 114 -4.58 17.05 4.32
CA VAL A 114 -6.02 17.02 4.06
C VAL A 114 -6.67 15.71 4.49
N PHE A 115 -6.02 14.57 4.20
CA PHE A 115 -6.62 13.26 4.42
C PHE A 115 -5.96 12.49 5.57
N ARG A 116 -6.80 11.82 6.35
CA ARG A 116 -6.44 10.88 7.41
C ARG A 116 -6.89 9.47 7.01
N PHE A 117 -6.06 8.49 7.32
CA PHE A 117 -6.26 7.11 6.88
C PHE A 117 -6.37 6.18 8.07
N TYR A 118 -7.33 5.28 8.00
CA TYR A 118 -7.57 4.27 9.02
C TYR A 118 -7.89 2.93 8.37
N ILE A 119 -7.53 1.84 9.01
CA ILE A 119 -7.97 0.50 8.61
C ILE A 119 -8.89 -0.06 9.69
N ASN A 120 -10.06 -0.54 9.28
CA ASN A 120 -10.88 -1.43 10.07
C ASN A 120 -10.58 -2.88 9.64
N PRO A 121 -9.76 -3.64 10.37
CA PRO A 121 -9.40 -5.00 9.98
C PRO A 121 -10.56 -6.01 10.10
N LYS A 122 -11.64 -5.63 10.80
CA LYS A 122 -12.88 -6.42 10.90
C LYS A 122 -13.87 -6.12 9.78
N GLY A 123 -13.59 -5.12 8.95
CA GLY A 123 -14.40 -4.78 7.78
C GLY A 123 -14.25 -5.80 6.65
N GLU A 124 -14.94 -5.54 5.54
CA GLU A 124 -14.89 -6.38 4.35
C GLU A 124 -13.46 -6.53 3.79
N LYS A 125 -13.04 -7.78 3.55
CA LYS A 125 -11.71 -8.14 3.01
C LYS A 125 -11.79 -8.55 1.54
N THR A 126 -12.40 -7.69 0.72
CA THR A 126 -12.58 -7.91 -0.72
C THR A 126 -11.94 -6.75 -1.47
N VAL A 127 -11.15 -7.03 -2.52
CA VAL A 127 -10.64 -5.97 -3.40
C VAL A 127 -11.63 -5.76 -4.54
N LYS A 128 -12.24 -4.58 -4.59
CA LYS A 128 -13.26 -4.24 -5.58
C LYS A 128 -12.64 -3.96 -6.95
N GLU A 129 -13.32 -4.37 -8.02
CA GLU A 129 -13.02 -3.95 -9.39
C GLU A 129 -13.76 -2.65 -9.71
N SER A 130 -13.07 -1.69 -10.32
CA SER A 130 -13.59 -0.37 -10.66
C SER A 130 -13.03 0.07 -12.02
N GLY A 131 -13.62 1.12 -12.61
CA GLY A 131 -13.05 1.72 -13.81
C GLY A 131 -11.68 2.35 -13.53
N PHE A 132 -10.75 2.22 -14.49
CA PHE A 132 -9.43 2.86 -14.38
C PHE A 132 -9.54 4.39 -14.26
N GLU A 133 -10.49 4.99 -14.97
CA GLU A 133 -10.76 6.43 -14.88
C GLU A 133 -11.10 6.84 -13.43
N GLN A 134 -11.96 6.08 -12.76
CA GLN A 134 -12.39 6.35 -11.39
C GLN A 134 -11.26 6.14 -10.38
N LEU A 135 -10.45 5.09 -10.54
CA LEU A 135 -9.25 4.92 -9.72
C LEU A 135 -8.23 6.03 -9.96
N SER A 136 -8.10 6.51 -11.20
CA SER A 136 -7.22 7.63 -11.55
C SER A 136 -7.70 8.94 -10.93
N LEU A 137 -9.01 9.22 -10.98
CA LEU A 137 -9.62 10.37 -10.32
C LEU A 137 -9.48 10.29 -8.81
N PHE A 138 -9.62 9.09 -8.22
CA PHE A 138 -9.35 8.89 -6.80
C PHE A 138 -7.88 9.20 -6.46
N MET A 139 -6.92 8.65 -7.20
CA MET A 139 -5.49 8.93 -6.99
C MET A 139 -5.17 10.43 -7.12
N LEU A 140 -5.72 11.10 -8.15
CA LEU A 140 -5.60 12.55 -8.33
C LEU A 140 -6.17 13.30 -7.13
N SER A 141 -7.37 12.92 -6.66
CA SER A 141 -8.02 13.57 -5.51
C SER A 141 -7.17 13.46 -4.25
N MET A 142 -6.53 12.29 -4.04
CA MET A 142 -5.66 12.03 -2.91
C MET A 142 -4.41 12.91 -2.95
N ARG A 143 -3.81 13.08 -4.13
CA ARG A 143 -2.62 13.92 -4.32
C ARG A 143 -2.90 15.40 -4.09
N GLU A 144 -3.94 15.90 -4.73
CA GLU A 144 -4.26 17.33 -4.76
C GLU A 144 -5.03 17.79 -3.50
N GLY A 145 -5.53 16.86 -2.68
CA GLY A 145 -6.36 17.23 -1.52
C GLY A 145 -7.80 17.59 -1.89
N LEU A 146 -8.32 17.09 -3.02
CA LEU A 146 -9.63 17.44 -3.55
C LEU A 146 -10.73 16.61 -2.87
N LYS A 147 -11.32 17.15 -1.80
CA LYS A 147 -12.31 16.46 -0.95
C LYS A 147 -13.56 16.02 -1.72
N ASP A 148 -14.12 16.89 -2.54
CA ASP A 148 -15.36 16.59 -3.26
C ASP A 148 -15.12 15.51 -4.31
N LEU A 149 -14.02 15.59 -5.06
CA LEU A 149 -13.62 14.58 -6.05
C LEU A 149 -13.33 13.23 -5.39
N MET A 150 -12.73 13.23 -4.19
CA MET A 150 -12.51 12.03 -3.39
C MET A 150 -13.83 11.35 -3.05
N LEU A 151 -14.82 12.13 -2.58
CA LEU A 151 -16.13 11.58 -2.26
C LEU A 151 -16.85 11.11 -3.52
N GLU A 152 -16.78 11.88 -4.61
CA GLU A 152 -17.34 11.53 -5.91
C GLU A 152 -16.87 10.15 -6.38
N SER A 153 -15.55 10.00 -6.53
CA SER A 153 -14.89 8.76 -6.92
C SER A 153 -15.14 7.60 -5.95
N CYS A 154 -15.35 7.88 -4.66
CA CYS A 154 -15.66 6.87 -3.64
C CYS A 154 -16.89 5.99 -3.97
N ALA A 155 -17.89 6.52 -4.68
CA ALA A 155 -19.12 5.77 -4.96
C ALA A 155 -18.87 4.49 -5.78
N GLU A 156 -17.85 4.50 -6.64
CA GLU A 156 -17.50 3.34 -7.46
C GLU A 156 -16.46 2.45 -6.80
N ILE A 157 -15.50 3.01 -6.07
CA ILE A 157 -14.42 2.23 -5.46
C ILE A 157 -14.81 1.64 -4.09
N GLY A 158 -15.84 2.18 -3.44
CA GLY A 158 -16.22 1.82 -2.07
C GLY A 158 -17.61 2.33 -1.72
N ARG A 159 -17.73 2.97 -0.55
CA ARG A 159 -18.96 3.62 -0.07
C ARG A 159 -18.66 4.89 0.72
N ARG A 160 -19.59 5.85 0.66
CA ARG A 160 -19.51 7.08 1.44
C ARG A 160 -20.13 6.89 2.83
N SER A 161 -19.52 7.47 3.85
CA SER A 161 -20.12 7.58 5.18
C SER A 161 -19.59 8.81 5.91
N SER A 162 -20.49 9.73 6.28
CA SER A 162 -20.17 10.90 7.13
C SER A 162 -18.89 11.65 6.68
N GLY A 163 -18.82 12.05 5.41
CA GLY A 163 -17.66 12.77 4.86
C GLY A 163 -16.37 11.93 4.69
N SER A 164 -16.48 10.61 4.87
CA SER A 164 -15.38 9.66 4.67
C SER A 164 -15.68 8.72 3.51
N CYS A 165 -14.63 8.27 2.84
CA CYS A 165 -14.67 7.17 1.89
C CYS A 165 -14.23 5.88 2.57
N ILE A 166 -15.03 4.83 2.44
CA ILE A 166 -14.73 3.50 2.99
C ILE A 166 -14.57 2.52 1.83
N ILE A 167 -13.37 1.96 1.70
CA ILE A 167 -12.95 1.14 0.56
C ILE A 167 -12.62 -0.26 1.09
N PRO A 168 -13.31 -1.32 0.64
CA PRO A 168 -12.90 -2.70 0.89
C PRO A 168 -11.51 -2.98 0.30
N THR A 169 -10.64 -3.63 1.05
CA THR A 169 -9.23 -3.90 0.68
C THR A 169 -8.81 -5.34 0.98
N SER A 170 -7.56 -5.69 0.67
CA SER A 170 -6.99 -7.00 1.03
C SER A 170 -6.89 -7.28 2.53
N VAL A 171 -6.95 -6.26 3.40
CA VAL A 171 -6.73 -6.40 4.85
C VAL A 171 -7.90 -5.91 5.71
N GLY A 172 -9.02 -5.56 5.09
CA GLY A 172 -10.21 -5.00 5.74
C GLY A 172 -10.68 -3.74 5.01
N GLU A 173 -11.26 -2.79 5.73
CA GLU A 173 -11.72 -1.55 5.10
C GLU A 173 -10.75 -0.41 5.34
N LEU A 174 -10.29 0.22 4.26
CA LEU A 174 -9.57 1.49 4.29
C LEU A 174 -10.58 2.63 4.39
N ILE A 175 -10.45 3.44 5.42
CA ILE A 175 -11.25 4.63 5.65
C ILE A 175 -10.37 5.83 5.38
N VAL A 176 -10.77 6.64 4.40
CA VAL A 176 -10.16 7.92 4.08
C VAL A 176 -11.10 9.02 4.55
N SER A 177 -10.64 9.83 5.50
CA SER A 177 -11.43 10.89 6.10
C SER A 177 -10.70 12.23 6.00
N THR A 178 -11.45 13.32 6.04
CA THR A 178 -10.87 14.68 6.16
C THR A 178 -10.81 15.15 7.62
N GLU A 179 -11.37 14.35 8.53
CA GLU A 179 -11.42 14.61 9.96
C GLU A 179 -10.69 13.50 10.72
N GLU A 180 -10.31 13.80 11.97
CA GLU A 180 -9.75 12.78 12.85
C GLU A 180 -10.87 11.89 13.41
N ILE A 181 -10.73 10.58 13.25
CA ILE A 181 -11.66 9.60 13.79
C ILE A 181 -11.05 9.00 15.06
N THR A 182 -11.70 9.25 16.20
CA THR A 182 -11.32 8.65 17.50
C THR A 182 -12.17 7.41 17.78
N ARG A 183 -11.83 6.28 17.14
CA ARG A 183 -12.48 4.98 17.35
C ARG A 183 -11.44 3.93 17.66
N LYS A 184 -11.60 3.21 18.77
CA LYS A 184 -10.57 2.28 19.30
C LYS A 184 -10.34 1.07 18.41
N GLU A 185 -11.35 0.68 17.66
CA GLU A 185 -11.32 -0.45 16.73
C GLU A 185 -10.62 -0.13 15.40
N LEU A 186 -10.31 1.15 15.13
CA LEU A 186 -9.66 1.58 13.92
C LEU A 186 -8.15 1.72 14.13
N MET A 187 -7.40 1.19 13.17
CA MET A 187 -5.96 1.31 13.14
C MET A 187 -5.58 2.53 12.32
N ARG A 188 -4.99 3.56 12.93
CA ARG A 188 -4.45 4.68 12.17
C ARG A 188 -3.31 4.22 11.26
N VAL A 189 -3.37 4.60 9.99
CA VAL A 189 -2.32 4.31 9.01
C VAL A 189 -1.80 5.61 8.42
N VAL A 190 -0.52 5.63 8.09
CA VAL A 190 0.15 6.77 7.48
C VAL A 190 0.63 6.35 6.11
N PRO A 191 0.03 6.87 5.01
CA PRO A 191 0.56 6.67 3.68
C PRO A 191 2.04 7.03 3.62
N ASP A 192 2.82 6.18 2.99
CA ASP A 192 4.23 6.40 2.80
C ASP A 192 4.49 7.08 1.46
N ASN A 193 4.69 8.39 1.45
CA ASN A 193 4.89 9.15 0.21
C ASN A 193 6.32 9.10 -0.36
N ALA A 194 7.22 8.24 0.13
CA ALA A 194 8.58 8.17 -0.40
C ALA A 194 8.58 7.66 -1.84
N PRO A 195 8.85 8.50 -2.86
CA PRO A 195 8.61 8.16 -4.27
C PRO A 195 9.51 7.03 -4.77
N LEU A 196 10.73 6.92 -4.22
CA LEU A 196 11.66 5.84 -4.46
C LEU A 196 12.28 5.42 -3.14
N ARG A 197 12.30 4.11 -2.87
CA ARG A 197 13.00 3.53 -1.72
C ARG A 197 14.17 2.71 -2.21
N HIS A 198 15.31 2.90 -1.55
CA HIS A 198 16.43 2.00 -1.67
C HIS A 198 16.62 1.24 -0.36
N VAL A 199 17.22 0.05 -0.49
CA VAL A 199 18.00 -0.59 0.56
C VAL A 199 19.01 0.44 1.05
N VAL A 200 18.99 0.77 2.34
CA VAL A 200 20.10 1.51 2.92
C VAL A 200 21.17 0.48 3.24
N LYS A 201 22.10 0.30 2.30
CA LYS A 201 23.40 -0.30 2.63
C LYS A 201 24.16 0.79 3.39
N VAL A 202 24.39 0.57 4.67
CA VAL A 202 25.09 1.53 5.54
C VAL A 202 26.58 1.21 5.54
#